data_AF-A0A7K2EEH3-F1
#
_entry.id   AF-A0A7K2EEH3-F1
#
_cell.length_a   1.000
_cell.length_b   1.000
_cell.length_c   1.000
_cell.angle_alpha   90.00
_cell.angle_beta   90.00
_cell.angle_gamma   90.00
#
_symmetry.space_group_name_H-M   'P 1'
#
loop_
_entity.id
_entity.type
_entity.pdbx_description
1 polymer ?
#
loop_
_entity_poly.entity_id
_entity_poly.type
_entity_poly.pdbx_seq_one_letter_code
_entity_poly.pdbx_strand_id
1 'polypeptide(L)'
;MTTPAEVVSRLAAEDIRFVDMRFTDVPGTQHHYTLPAHQLTEDVFAEGLGFDGSSITGFQSIDQSDMLLIPDADTGFIDPFYQHKTLA
;
A
#
# COMPACT_ATOMS: atom_id res chain seq x y z
N MET A 1 -8.71 15.40 6.03
CA MET A 1 -8.52 13.95 5.94
C MET A 1 -9.16 13.53 4.64
N THR A 2 -8.36 12.90 3.81
CA THR A 2 -8.73 12.27 2.55
C THR A 2 -9.45 10.98 2.89
N THR A 3 -10.55 10.71 2.21
CA THR A 3 -11.35 9.50 2.44
C THR A 3 -10.92 8.38 1.49
N PRO A 4 -11.12 7.10 1.86
CA PRO A 4 -10.91 5.97 0.95
C PRO A 4 -11.61 6.13 -0.40
N ALA A 5 -12.87 6.58 -0.39
CA ALA A 5 -13.66 6.84 -1.58
C ALA A 5 -13.03 7.89 -2.51
N GLU A 6 -12.45 8.95 -1.95
CA GLU A 6 -11.72 9.97 -2.71
C GLU A 6 -10.45 9.40 -3.35
N VAL A 7 -9.70 8.56 -2.63
CA VAL A 7 -8.50 7.89 -3.17
C VAL A 7 -8.87 6.96 -4.32
N VAL A 8 -9.88 6.10 -4.15
CA VAL A 8 -10.31 5.15 -5.18
C VAL A 8 -10.85 5.88 -6.42
N SER A 9 -11.64 6.94 -6.23
CA SER A 9 -12.16 7.76 -7.33
C SER A 9 -11.03 8.43 -8.12
N ARG A 10 -9.98 8.88 -7.41
CA ARG A 10 -8.81 9.51 -8.00
C ARG A 10 -8.04 8.55 -8.91
N LEU A 11 -7.96 7.26 -8.59
CA LEU A 11 -7.25 6.26 -9.42
C LEU A 11 -7.72 6.29 -10.88
N ALA A 12 -9.03 6.26 -11.10
CA ALA A 12 -9.62 6.28 -12.42
C ALA A 12 -9.56 7.67 -13.07
N ALA A 13 -9.86 8.73 -12.31
CA ALA A 13 -9.86 10.10 -12.82
C ALA A 13 -8.49 10.55 -13.35
N GLU A 14 -7.43 10.02 -12.75
CA GLU A 14 -6.04 10.38 -13.04
C GLU A 14 -5.29 9.37 -13.93
N ASP A 15 -5.94 8.30 -14.40
CA ASP A 15 -5.34 7.17 -15.12
C ASP A 15 -4.15 6.52 -14.39
N ILE A 16 -4.27 6.38 -13.07
CA ILE A 16 -3.26 5.72 -12.23
C ILE A 16 -3.33 4.21 -12.50
N ARG A 17 -2.20 3.61 -12.86
CA ARG A 17 -2.12 2.20 -13.26
C ARG A 17 -1.75 1.28 -12.12
N PHE A 18 -0.97 1.81 -11.17
CA PHE A 18 -0.41 1.05 -10.06
C PHE A 18 -0.56 1.80 -8.74
N VAL A 19 -0.64 1.03 -7.66
CA VAL A 19 -0.53 1.52 -6.29
C VAL A 19 0.68 0.84 -5.66
N ASP A 20 1.57 1.62 -5.06
CA ASP A 20 2.79 1.17 -4.42
C ASP A 20 2.62 1.28 -2.90
N MET A 21 2.39 0.16 -2.22
CA MET A 21 2.13 0.11 -0.79
C MET A 21 3.46 0.17 -0.04
N ARG A 22 3.67 1.21 0.75
CA ARG A 22 4.93 1.45 1.48
C ARG A 22 4.75 1.27 2.98
N PHE A 23 5.75 0.68 3.61
CA PHE A 23 5.84 0.54 5.07
C PHE A 23 7.29 0.54 5.52
N THR A 24 7.53 0.61 6.82
CA THR A 24 8.89 0.69 7.38
C THR A 24 9.09 -0.43 8.39
N ASP A 25 10.23 -1.11 8.31
CA ASP A 25 10.61 -2.10 9.30
C ASP A 25 11.11 -1.47 10.61
N VAL A 26 11.34 -2.27 11.65
CA VAL A 26 11.76 -1.77 12.96
C VAL A 26 13.11 -1.00 12.90
N PRO A 27 14.13 -1.46 12.15
CA PRO A 27 15.36 -0.69 11.95
C PRO A 27 15.20 0.65 11.23
N GLY A 28 14.17 0.82 10.39
CA GLY A 28 13.89 2.06 9.67
C GLY A 28 14.03 1.98 8.14
N THR A 29 14.20 0.79 7.57
CA THR A 29 14.22 0.59 6.11
C THR A 29 12.80 0.62 5.57
N GLN A 30 12.59 1.38 4.49
CA GLN A 30 11.32 1.36 3.76
C GLN A 30 11.25 0.14 2.87
N HIS A 31 10.17 -0.62 3.01
CA HIS A 31 9.77 -1.73 2.16
C HIS A 31 8.54 -1.33 1.36
N HIS A 32 8.33 -1.99 0.22
CA HIS A 32 7.17 -1.74 -0.61
C HIS A 32 6.80 -2.94 -1.47
N TYR A 33 5.55 -2.98 -1.91
CA TYR A 33 5.12 -3.84 -3.01
C TYR A 33 4.03 -3.15 -3.81
N THR A 34 3.96 -3.49 -5.09
CA THR A 34 3.08 -2.82 -6.05
C THR A 34 1.92 -3.71 -6.43
N LEU A 35 0.70 -3.14 -6.45
CA LEU A 35 -0.50 -3.78 -6.97
C LEU A 35 -1.09 -2.98 -8.15
N PRO A 36 -1.82 -3.64 -9.07
CA PRO A 36 -2.65 -2.93 -10.04
C PRO A 36 -3.67 -2.03 -9.35
N ALA A 37 -3.90 -0.82 -9.87
CA ALA A 37 -4.78 0.17 -9.21
C ALA A 37 -6.21 -0.34 -8.96
N HIS A 38 -6.75 -1.21 -9.81
CA HIS A 38 -8.09 -1.77 -9.65
C HIS A 38 -8.24 -2.71 -8.42
N GLN A 39 -7.13 -3.14 -7.81
CA GLN A 39 -7.17 -3.95 -6.58
C GLN A 39 -7.28 -3.08 -5.32
N LEU A 40 -7.00 -1.77 -5.38
CA LEU A 40 -7.25 -0.86 -4.27
C LEU A 40 -8.73 -0.46 -4.27
N THR A 41 -9.53 -1.14 -3.47
CA THR A 41 -10.95 -0.81 -3.22
C THR A 41 -11.12 -0.12 -1.87
N GLU A 42 -12.30 0.43 -1.59
CA GLU A 42 -12.60 1.02 -0.27
C GLU A 42 -12.48 -0.01 0.86
N ASP A 43 -12.85 -1.27 0.61
CA ASP A 43 -12.76 -2.36 1.59
C ASP A 43 -11.30 -2.64 2.00
N VAL A 44 -10.34 -2.42 1.10
CA VAL A 44 -8.90 -2.60 1.42
C VAL A 44 -8.45 -1.67 2.54
N PHE A 45 -9.06 -0.49 2.67
CA PHE A 45 -8.77 0.44 3.78
C PHE A 45 -9.31 -0.05 5.13
N ALA A 46 -10.22 -1.01 5.14
CA ALA A 46 -10.78 -1.60 6.36
C ALA A 46 -10.19 -3.00 6.66
N GLU A 47 -10.05 -3.84 5.64
CA GLU A 47 -9.62 -5.24 5.76
C GLU A 47 -8.10 -5.42 5.64
N GLY A 48 -7.42 -4.50 4.94
CA GLY A 48 -5.99 -4.57 4.69
C GLY A 48 -5.59 -5.61 3.62
N LEU A 49 -4.31 -5.63 3.30
CA LEU A 49 -3.68 -6.55 2.36
C LEU A 49 -2.74 -7.49 3.08
N GLY A 50 -2.88 -8.79 2.85
CA GLY A 50 -2.02 -9.81 3.45
C GLY A 50 -0.57 -9.74 2.94
N PHE A 51 0.40 -9.87 3.84
CA PHE A 51 1.81 -10.03 3.51
C PHE A 51 2.54 -10.91 4.54
N ASP A 52 3.71 -11.45 4.14
CA ASP A 52 4.56 -12.25 5.01
C ASP A 52 5.47 -11.35 5.88
N GLY A 53 5.09 -11.19 7.15
CA GLY A 53 5.84 -10.47 8.16
C GLY A 53 7.10 -11.20 8.63
N SER A 54 7.23 -12.52 8.41
CA SER A 54 8.44 -13.25 8.79
C SER A 54 9.65 -12.93 7.92
N SER A 55 9.40 -12.38 6.73
CA SER A 55 10.40 -11.86 5.81
C SER A 55 10.86 -10.44 6.14
N ILE A 56 10.28 -9.78 7.15
CA ILE A 56 10.58 -8.39 7.53
C ILE A 56 11.33 -8.33 8.86
N THR A 57 12.46 -7.59 8.86
CA THR A 57 13.32 -7.48 10.03
C THR A 57 12.59 -6.85 11.23
N GLY A 58 12.48 -7.61 12.32
CA GLY A 58 11.86 -7.15 13.56
C GLY A 58 10.34 -7.23 13.58
N PHE A 59 9.72 -7.90 12.60
CA PHE A 59 8.28 -8.20 12.62
C PHE A 59 8.06 -9.58 13.27
N GLN A 60 7.38 -10.51 12.59
CA GLN A 60 6.92 -11.78 13.17
C GLN A 60 7.90 -12.93 12.94
N SER A 61 7.75 -14.01 13.71
CA SER A 61 8.40 -15.29 13.43
C SER A 61 7.64 -16.08 12.35
N ILE A 62 8.26 -17.14 11.81
CA ILE A 62 7.69 -17.97 10.73
C ILE A 62 6.35 -18.61 11.15
N ASP A 63 6.17 -18.96 12.41
CA ASP A 63 4.93 -19.56 12.92
C ASP A 63 3.77 -18.56 13.09
N GLN A 64 4.05 -17.25 12.96
CA GLN A 64 3.08 -16.16 13.04
C GLN A 64 3.25 -15.19 11.86
N SER A 65 3.62 -15.71 10.69
CA SER A 65 4.09 -14.91 9.54
C SER A 65 3.04 -13.98 8.97
N ASP A 66 1.76 -14.35 8.97
CA ASP A 66 0.72 -13.59 8.28
C ASP A 66 0.43 -12.25 8.97
N MET A 67 0.53 -11.16 8.21
CA MET A 67 0.24 -9.80 8.66
C MET A 67 -0.63 -9.06 7.64
N LEU A 68 -1.25 -7.97 8.08
CA LEU A 68 -2.07 -7.08 7.25
C LEU A 68 -1.42 -5.71 7.10
N LEU A 69 -1.41 -5.18 5.88
CA LEU A 69 -1.09 -3.80 5.57
C LEU A 69 -2.39 -3.04 5.32
N ILE A 70 -2.71 -2.12 6.23
CA ILE A 70 -3.88 -1.24 6.13
C ILE A 70 -3.39 0.10 5.56
N PRO A 71 -3.86 0.51 4.37
CA PRO A 71 -3.49 1.79 3.79
C PRO A 71 -3.94 2.99 4.63
N ASP A 72 -3.12 4.04 4.65
CA ASP A 72 -3.52 5.36 5.16
C ASP A 72 -3.87 6.27 3.96
N ALA A 73 -5.13 6.74 3.93
CA ALA A 73 -5.62 7.56 2.81
C ALA A 73 -4.95 8.95 2.74
N ASP A 74 -4.38 9.44 3.83
CA ASP A 74 -3.77 10.77 3.90
C ASP A 74 -2.31 10.80 3.40
N THR A 75 -1.67 9.65 3.20
CA THR A 75 -0.24 9.60 2.81
C THR A 75 0.00 9.52 1.30
N GLY A 76 -1.05 9.31 0.50
CA GLY A 76 -0.93 8.98 -0.92
C GLY A 76 -0.45 10.13 -1.82
N PHE A 77 0.66 9.93 -2.55
CA PHE A 77 1.22 10.88 -3.51
C PHE A 77 1.56 10.22 -4.86
N ILE A 78 1.68 11.00 -5.94
CA ILE A 78 2.15 10.45 -7.22
C ILE A 78 3.67 10.34 -7.17
N ASP A 79 4.18 9.12 -7.32
CA ASP A 79 5.62 8.91 -7.38
C ASP A 79 6.19 9.51 -8.68
N PRO A 80 7.21 10.40 -8.60
CA PRO A 80 7.72 11.10 -9.76
C PRO A 80 8.73 10.29 -10.59
N PHE A 81 9.09 9.07 -10.16
CA PHE A 81 10.17 8.28 -10.74
C PHE A 81 9.68 7.10 -11.57
N TYR A 82 8.48 6.57 -11.30
CA TYR A 82 7.92 5.50 -12.12
C TYR A 82 7.51 5.98 -13.51
N GLN A 83 7.82 5.17 -14.54
CA GLN A 83 7.39 5.42 -15.92
C GLN A 83 5.87 5.37 -16.07
N HIS A 84 5.22 4.44 -15.38
CA HIS A 84 3.76 4.35 -15.31
C HIS A 84 3.28 5.14 -14.10
N LYS A 85 2.16 5.86 -14.25
CA LYS A 85 1.62 6.68 -13.17
C LYS A 85 1.21 5.78 -12.00
N THR A 86 1.88 5.98 -10.87
CA THR A 86 1.76 5.16 -9.67
C THR A 86 1.44 6.05 -8.47
N LEU A 87 0.42 5.65 -7.69
CA LEU A 87 0.14 6.24 -6.38
C LEU A 87 1.00 5.50 -5.34
N ALA A 88 1.81 6.21 -4.58
CA ALA A 88 2.66 5.68 -3.51
C ALA A 88 2.24 6.24 -2.14
#